data_AF-C9LQF5-F1
#
_entry.id   AF-C9LQF5-F1
#
_cell.length_a   1.000
_cell.length_b   1.000
_cell.length_c   1.000
_cell.angle_alpha   90.00
_cell.angle_beta   90.00
_cell.angle_gamma   90.00
#
_symmetry.space_group_name_H-M   'P 1'
#
loop_
_entity.id
_entity.type
_entity.pdbx_description
1 polymer ?
#
loop_
_entity_poly.entity_id
_entity_poly.type
_entity_poly.pdbx_seq_one_letter_code
_entity_poly.pdbx_strand_id
1 'polypeptide(L)'
;MQMIDLSGVKDFNAARFLIYWLVATVIAILVAYNIDPQKKLVWFRQRSDNGFMVRRGWFGNFSLLGVPRSKMGFAITAGIFIGAGIVWALLIFMILPVLGYHV
;
A
#
# COMPACT_ATOMS: atom_id res chain seq x y z
N MET A 1 35.00 11.21 -9.92
CA MET A 1 33.64 10.97 -9.42
C MET A 1 33.77 10.49 -7.99
N GLN A 2 33.36 11.29 -7.00
CA GLN A 2 33.28 10.83 -5.61
C GLN A 2 32.09 9.89 -5.51
N MET A 3 32.33 8.60 -5.23
CA MET A 3 31.26 7.68 -4.87
C MET A 3 30.74 8.12 -3.50
N ILE A 4 29.44 8.39 -3.41
CA ILE A 4 28.77 8.70 -2.15
C ILE A 4 28.96 7.49 -1.24
N ASP A 5 29.62 7.69 -0.10
CA ASP A 5 29.82 6.67 0.90
C ASP A 5 28.48 6.37 1.59
N LEU A 6 27.87 5.25 1.21
CA LEU A 6 26.61 4.75 1.74
C LEU A 6 26.81 3.82 2.93
N SER A 7 28.04 3.63 3.44
CA SER A 7 28.32 2.76 4.59
C SER A 7 27.65 3.23 5.89
N GLY A 8 27.33 4.54 5.98
CA GLY A 8 26.51 5.11 7.05
C GLY A 8 25.01 4.91 6.89
N VAL A 9 24.53 4.50 5.71
CA VAL A 9 23.11 4.15 5.46
C VAL A 9 22.89 2.70 5.87
N LYS A 10 22.97 2.44 7.17
CA LYS A 10 22.65 1.14 7.77
C LYS A 10 21.13 0.87 7.84
N ASP A 11 20.32 1.89 7.54
CA ASP A 11 18.92 1.96 7.96
C ASP A 11 17.90 1.77 6.82
N PHE A 12 18.30 1.23 5.66
CA PHE A 12 17.30 0.67 4.74
C PHE A 12 16.87 -0.71 5.26
N ASN A 13 16.18 -0.69 6.40
CA ASN A 13 15.71 -1.91 7.03
C ASN A 13 14.58 -2.47 6.15
N ALA A 14 14.89 -3.46 5.32
CA ALA A 14 13.92 -4.12 4.45
C ALA A 14 12.66 -4.53 5.24
N ALA A 15 12.81 -4.80 6.53
CA ALA A 15 11.72 -4.98 7.49
C ALA A 15 10.72 -3.80 7.52
N ARG A 16 11.18 -2.55 7.66
CA ARG A 16 10.31 -1.35 7.64
C ARG A 16 9.51 -1.27 6.35
N PHE A 17 10.17 -1.53 5.22
CA PHE A 17 9.53 -1.53 3.91
C PHE A 17 8.49 -2.65 3.79
N LEU A 18 8.81 -3.87 4.22
CA LEU A 18 7.87 -5.00 4.23
C LEU A 18 6.67 -4.75 5.17
N ILE A 19 6.90 -4.12 6.33
CA ILE A 19 5.84 -3.71 7.26
C ILE A 19 4.92 -2.68 6.60
N TYR A 20 5.46 -1.73 5.83
CA TYR A 20 4.63 -0.79 5.07
C TYR A 20 3.71 -1.52 4.09
N TRP A 21 4.25 -2.46 3.30
CA TRP A 21 3.44 -3.24 2.35
C TRP A 21 2.38 -4.08 3.05
N LEU A 22 2.69 -4.65 4.21
CA LEU A 22 1.71 -5.38 5.02
C LEU A 22 0.58 -4.45 5.49
N VAL A 23 0.93 -3.31 6.09
CA VAL A 23 -0.03 -2.31 6.58
C VAL A 23 -0.91 -1.78 5.43
N ALA A 24 -0.30 -1.44 4.29
CA ALA A 24 -1.01 -0.96 3.11
C ALA A 24 -1.97 -2.02 2.56
N THR A 25 -1.57 -3.30 2.54
CA THR A 25 -2.42 -4.41 2.09
C THR A 25 -3.62 -4.58 3.02
N VAL A 26 -3.43 -4.57 4.33
CA VAL A 26 -4.52 -4.67 5.33
C VAL A 26 -5.51 -3.52 5.18
N ILE A 27 -5.02 -2.28 5.09
CA ILE A 27 -5.87 -1.09 4.94
C ILE A 27 -6.62 -1.13 3.61
N ALA A 28 -5.96 -1.48 2.50
CA ALA A 28 -6.60 -1.61 1.20
C ALA A 28 -7.73 -2.65 1.23
N ILE A 29 -7.51 -3.79 1.89
CA ILE A 29 -8.53 -4.84 2.08
C ILE A 29 -9.70 -4.29 2.89
N LEU A 30 -9.44 -3.68 4.06
CA LEU A 30 -10.49 -3.13 4.92
C LEU A 30 -11.33 -2.07 4.18
N VAL A 31 -10.67 -1.10 3.54
CA VAL A 31 -11.36 -0.06 2.77
C VAL A 31 -12.18 -0.68 1.65
N ALA A 32 -11.62 -1.66 0.94
CA ALA A 32 -12.36 -2.31 -0.12
C ALA A 32 -13.58 -3.07 0.41
N TYR A 33 -13.49 -3.83 1.50
CA TYR A 33 -14.67 -4.53 2.04
C TYR A 33 -15.76 -3.59 2.55
N ASN A 34 -15.40 -2.38 3.00
CA ASN A 34 -16.36 -1.39 3.51
C ASN A 34 -17.08 -0.58 2.41
N ILE A 35 -16.63 -0.62 1.15
CA ILE A 35 -17.29 0.12 0.07
C ILE A 35 -18.37 -0.74 -0.59
N ASP A 36 -19.56 -0.17 -0.80
CA ASP A 36 -20.66 -0.81 -1.52
C ASP A 36 -20.21 -1.31 -2.92
N PRO A 37 -20.57 -2.54 -3.32
CA PRO A 37 -20.20 -3.10 -4.63
C PRO A 37 -20.61 -2.21 -5.81
N GLN A 38 -21.79 -1.59 -5.75
CA GLN A 38 -22.30 -0.70 -6.80
C GLN A 38 -21.42 0.56 -6.96
N LYS A 39 -21.00 1.16 -5.84
CA LYS A 39 -20.11 2.32 -5.84
C LYS A 39 -18.72 1.95 -6.37
N LYS A 40 -18.23 0.74 -6.07
CA LYS A 40 -16.97 0.25 -6.63
C LYS A 40 -16.99 0.19 -8.15
N LEU A 41 -18.07 -0.30 -8.76
CA LEU A 41 -18.18 -0.38 -10.23
C LEU A 41 -18.20 0.99 -10.91
N VAL A 42 -18.77 2.00 -10.23
CA VAL A 42 -18.79 3.39 -10.71
C VAL A 42 -17.42 4.05 -10.54
N TRP A 43 -16.77 3.83 -9.40
CA TRP A 43 -15.54 4.54 -9.03
C TRP A 43 -14.27 3.86 -9.53
N PHE A 44 -14.31 2.55 -9.76
CA PHE A 44 -13.20 1.74 -10.18
C PHE A 44 -13.58 0.88 -11.38
N ARG A 45 -12.76 0.95 -12.43
CA ARG A 45 -12.86 0.09 -13.61
C ARG A 45 -12.09 -1.20 -13.38
N GLN A 46 -12.65 -2.36 -13.68
CA GLN A 46 -11.84 -3.57 -13.84
C GLN A 46 -10.86 -3.39 -15.00
N ARG A 47 -9.59 -3.79 -14.82
CA ARG A 47 -8.62 -3.74 -15.91
C ARG A 47 -9.04 -4.74 -16.98
N SER A 48 -9.18 -4.28 -18.21
CA SER A 48 -9.58 -5.12 -19.34
C SER A 48 -8.40 -5.84 -20.00
N ASP A 49 -7.16 -5.53 -19.60
CA ASP A 49 -5.97 -6.01 -20.29
C ASP A 49 -5.01 -6.72 -19.33
N ASN A 50 -4.83 -8.02 -19.56
CA ASN A 50 -3.98 -8.93 -18.79
C ASN A 50 -2.81 -9.42 -19.65
N GLY A 51 -1.99 -8.49 -20.16
CA GLY A 51 -0.74 -8.84 -20.87
C GLY A 51 0.27 -9.55 -19.96
N PHE A 52 1.25 -10.25 -20.52
CA PHE A 52 2.24 -11.05 -19.77
C PHE A 52 2.99 -10.28 -18.67
N MET A 53 3.31 -8.99 -18.88
CA MET A 53 3.90 -8.08 -17.86
C MET A 53 2.87 -7.47 -16.89
N VAL A 54 1.58 -7.62 -17.17
CA VAL A 54 0.44 -7.12 -16.38
C VAL A 54 -0.26 -8.26 -15.63
N ARG A 55 0.13 -9.51 -15.93
CA ARG A 55 -0.35 -10.76 -15.33
C ARG A 55 0.19 -10.85 -13.91
N ARG A 56 -0.47 -10.14 -13.00
CA ARG A 56 -0.20 -10.31 -11.57
C ARG A 56 -0.63 -11.73 -11.20
N GLY A 57 0.22 -12.42 -10.44
CA GLY A 57 -0.11 -13.72 -9.83
C GLY A 57 -1.36 -13.61 -8.95
N TRP A 58 -1.70 -14.64 -8.19
CA TRP A 58 -2.95 -14.73 -7.42
C TRP A 58 -3.44 -13.41 -6.77
N PHE A 59 -2.56 -12.63 -6.13
CA PHE A 59 -2.81 -11.30 -5.53
C PHE A 59 -3.27 -10.17 -6.48
N GLY A 60 -3.03 -10.29 -7.78
CA GLY A 60 -3.42 -9.35 -8.82
C GLY A 60 -4.91 -9.16 -9.00
N ASN A 61 -5.64 -10.27 -8.91
CA ASN A 61 -7.09 -10.32 -8.94
C ASN A 61 -7.70 -9.93 -7.57
N PHE A 62 -6.89 -9.86 -6.50
CA PHE A 62 -7.29 -9.43 -5.16
C PHE A 62 -7.07 -7.93 -4.89
N SER A 63 -6.67 -7.14 -5.90
CA SER A 63 -6.90 -5.69 -5.81
C SER A 63 -8.41 -5.49 -5.84
N LEU A 64 -9.06 -5.59 -4.67
CA LEU A 64 -10.50 -5.50 -4.47
C LEU A 64 -11.07 -4.15 -4.99
N LEU A 65 -10.18 -3.18 -5.21
CA LEU A 65 -10.43 -1.95 -5.94
C LEU A 65 -9.70 -2.03 -7.29
N GLY A 66 -10.44 -1.89 -8.39
CA GLY A 66 -9.88 -1.83 -9.75
C GLY A 66 -9.08 -0.55 -10.01
N VAL A 67 -8.96 -0.12 -11.28
CA VAL A 67 -8.34 1.17 -11.62
C VAL A 67 -9.29 2.31 -11.27
N PRO A 68 -8.87 3.32 -10.48
CA PRO A 68 -9.71 4.47 -10.21
C PRO A 68 -10.06 5.19 -11.52
N ARG A 69 -11.37 5.41 -11.75
CA ARG A 69 -11.90 6.10 -12.94
C ARG A 69 -12.67 7.38 -12.61
N SER A 70 -12.97 7.60 -11.32
CA SER A 70 -13.71 8.76 -10.83
C SER A 70 -12.89 9.54 -9.80
N LYS A 71 -13.25 10.81 -9.56
CA LYS A 71 -12.65 11.62 -8.49
C LYS A 71 -12.70 10.91 -7.13
N MET A 72 -13.81 10.22 -6.85
CA MET A 72 -13.97 9.41 -5.64
C MET A 72 -13.03 8.20 -5.62
N GLY A 73 -12.86 7.51 -6.74
CA GLY A 73 -11.90 6.40 -6.85
C GLY A 73 -10.46 6.85 -6.58
N PHE A 74 -10.07 8.01 -7.12
CA PHE A 74 -8.76 8.61 -6.84
C PHE A 74 -8.63 9.04 -5.38
N ALA A 75 -9.65 9.68 -4.80
CA ALA A 75 -9.67 10.09 -3.40
C ALA A 75 -9.54 8.90 -2.45
N ILE A 76 -10.25 7.80 -2.72
CA ILE A 76 -10.15 6.56 -1.94
C ILE A 76 -8.75 5.95 -2.07
N THR A 77 -8.20 5.90 -3.28
CA THR A 77 -6.84 5.37 -3.52
C THR A 77 -5.80 6.20 -2.75
N ALA A 78 -5.89 7.52 -2.84
CA ALA A 78 -5.01 8.42 -2.09
C ALA A 78 -5.20 8.26 -0.57
N GLY A 79 -6.44 8.15 -0.11
CA GLY A 79 -6.78 7.93 1.30
C GLY A 79 -6.20 6.62 1.84
N ILE A 80 -6.18 5.54 1.05
CA ILE A 80 -5.53 4.28 1.42
C ILE A 80 -4.03 4.49 1.64
N PHE A 81 -3.34 5.17 0.71
CA PHE A 81 -1.89 5.41 0.84
C PHE A 81 -1.55 6.34 2.00
N ILE A 82 -2.33 7.40 2.20
CA ILE A 82 -2.15 8.34 3.32
C ILE A 82 -2.41 7.61 4.65
N GLY A 83 -3.53 6.91 4.76
CA GLY A 83 -3.88 6.13 5.95
C GLY A 83 -2.83 5.06 6.26
N ALA A 84 -2.35 4.34 5.24
CA ALA A 84 -1.28 3.38 5.39
C ALA A 84 0.04 4.01 5.83
N GLY A 85 0.40 5.16 5.28
CA GLY A 85 1.58 5.92 5.69
C GLY A 85 1.51 6.34 7.16
N ILE A 86 0.37 6.86 7.60
CA ILE A 86 0.17 7.29 9.00
C ILE A 86 0.25 6.07 9.94
N VAL A 87 -0.50 5.00 9.66
CA VAL A 87 -0.49 3.80 10.52
C VAL A 87 0.90 3.18 10.58
N TRP A 88 1.58 3.09 9.43
CA TRP A 88 2.96 2.60 9.37
C TRP A 88 3.91 3.47 10.19
N ALA A 89 3.84 4.80 10.07
CA ALA A 89 4.71 5.71 10.81
C ALA A 89 4.48 5.60 12.32
N LEU A 90 3.22 5.53 12.78
CA LEU A 90 2.91 5.29 14.18
C LEU A 90 3.48 3.96 14.66
N LEU A 91 3.37 2.91 13.83
CA LEU A 91 3.84 1.58 14.18
C LEU A 91 5.37 1.51 14.30
N ILE A 92 6.10 2.06 13.33
CA ILE A 92 7.57 2.04 13.30
C ILE A 92 8.18 2.98 14.34
N PHE A 93 7.66 4.20 14.49
CA PHE A 93 8.34 5.23 15.29
C PHE A 93 7.80 5.37 16.71
N MET A 94 6.62 4.82 17.02
CA MET A 94 6.06 4.89 18.38
C MET A 94 5.82 3.51 18.97
N ILE A 95 5.06 2.64 18.30
CA ILE A 95 4.58 1.39 18.89
C ILE A 95 5.73 0.38 19.05
N LEU A 96 6.45 0.06 17.97
CA LEU A 96 7.54 -0.91 18.02
C LEU A 96 8.65 -0.52 19.01
N PRO A 97 9.11 0.76 19.06
CA PRO A 97 10.10 1.18 20.05
C PRO A 97 9.62 1.04 21.50
N VAL A 98 8.36 1.37 21.79
CA VAL A 98 7.77 1.20 23.14
C VAL A 98 7.74 -0.29 23.55
N LEU A 99 7.54 -1.18 22.57
CA LEU A 99 7.57 -2.63 22.78
C LEU A 99 9.00 -3.22 22.78
N GLY A 100 10.04 -2.39 22.71
CA GLY A 100 11.44 -2.82 22.70
C GLY A 100 11.97 -3.31 21.35
N TYR A 101 11.20 -3.14 20.27
CA TYR A 101 11.62 -3.47 18.91
C TYR A 101 12.17 -2.23 18.19
N HIS A 102 13.47 -2.23 17.93
CA HIS A 102 14.14 -1.17 17.16
C HIS A 102 14.31 -1.64 15.71
N VAL A 103 13.28 -1.41 14.90
CA VAL A 103 13.23 -1.76 13.46
C VAL A 103 13.38 -0.51 12.64
#